data_AF-A0A382BTM9-F1
#
_entry.id   AF-A0A382BTM9-F1
#
_cell.length_a   1.000
_cell.length_b   1.000
_cell.length_c   1.000
_cell.angle_alpha   90.00
_cell.angle_beta   90.00
_cell.angle_gamma   90.00
#
_symmetry.space_group_name_H-M   'P 1'
#
loop_
_entity.id
_entity.type
_entity.pdbx_description
1 polymer ?
#
loop_
_entity_poly.entity_id
_entity_poly.type
_entity_poly.pdbx_seq_one_letter_code
_entity_poly.pdbx_strand_id
1 'polypeptide(L)'
;MRTNVFLLMASLLLVATSSVTLAQLQQPDPNNEDVKTLVGRLDLTQYKTTLKGLTQFGDRRQGTERNRQAIDWIEAQLQSVGCTTTERIDYIHDPAPRNSSSRRRSQNPLNVDGPTATGK
;
A
#
# COMPACT_ATOMS: atom_id res chain seq x y z
N MET A 1 44.62 -46.60 28.89
CA MET A 1 43.99 -46.44 27.56
C MET A 1 42.56 -46.97 27.67
N ARG A 2 41.73 -46.33 28.52
CA ARG A 2 40.67 -45.37 28.13
C ARG A 2 39.71 -45.95 27.08
N THR A 3 39.08 -47.04 27.50
CA THR A 3 37.95 -47.73 26.88
C THR A 3 36.75 -46.79 26.74
N ASN A 4 36.70 -46.11 25.59
CA ASN A 4 35.69 -45.16 25.14
C ASN A 4 34.48 -45.85 24.50
N VAL A 5 33.81 -46.75 25.20
CA VAL A 5 32.56 -47.35 24.73
C VAL A 5 31.76 -47.72 25.98
N PHE A 6 30.49 -47.29 26.06
CA PHE A 6 29.47 -47.64 27.08
C PHE A 6 29.15 -46.73 28.28
N LEU A 7 29.47 -45.43 28.28
CA LEU A 7 28.83 -44.52 29.23
C LEU A 7 28.39 -43.20 28.58
N LEU A 8 27.10 -42.92 28.73
CA LEU A 8 26.38 -41.67 28.44
C LEU A 8 25.71 -41.54 27.06
N MET A 9 25.00 -42.59 26.65
CA MET A 9 23.67 -42.44 26.06
C MET A 9 22.71 -41.94 27.16
N ALA A 10 22.79 -40.65 27.52
CA ALA A 10 21.79 -39.91 28.27
C ALA A 10 22.25 -38.45 28.38
N SER A 11 21.36 -37.53 28.02
CA SER A 11 21.47 -36.07 28.21
C SER A 11 22.24 -35.29 27.13
N LEU A 12 21.52 -34.81 26.11
CA LEU A 12 21.22 -33.38 26.03
C LEU A 12 20.05 -33.13 25.04
N LEU A 13 18.85 -33.10 25.61
CA LEU A 13 17.68 -32.50 25.00
C LEU A 13 17.89 -30.97 25.01
N LEU A 14 18.45 -30.38 23.95
CA LEU A 14 18.41 -28.93 23.74
C LEU A 14 18.74 -28.53 22.29
N VAL A 15 17.76 -28.62 21.39
CA VAL A 15 17.61 -27.59 20.35
C VAL A 15 16.12 -27.33 20.21
N ALA A 16 15.63 -26.35 20.96
CA ALA A 16 14.40 -25.67 20.65
C ALA A 16 14.55 -25.07 19.25
N THR A 17 13.94 -25.68 18.24
CA THR A 17 13.74 -25.03 16.95
C THR A 17 12.75 -23.91 17.18
N SER A 18 13.28 -22.72 17.43
CA SER A 18 12.53 -21.48 17.58
C SER A 18 11.53 -21.38 16.44
N SER A 19 10.26 -21.46 16.82
CA SER A 19 9.10 -21.26 15.97
C SER A 19 9.29 -20.01 15.14
N VAL A 20 9.24 -20.17 13.81
CA VAL A 20 9.02 -19.07 12.88
C VAL A 20 7.74 -18.38 13.33
N THR A 21 7.87 -17.21 13.97
CA THR A 21 6.74 -16.32 14.20
C THR A 21 6.31 -15.80 12.84
N LEU A 22 5.39 -16.51 12.19
CA LEU A 22 4.46 -15.87 11.26
C LEU A 22 3.87 -14.70 12.02
N ALA A 23 4.06 -13.49 11.50
CA ALA A 23 3.52 -12.27 12.05
C ALA A 23 2.04 -12.49 12.39
N GLN A 24 1.77 -12.71 13.67
CA GLN A 24 0.41 -12.66 14.18
C GLN A 24 -0.03 -11.23 13.93
N LEU A 25 -1.09 -11.07 13.14
CA LEU A 25 -1.83 -9.82 13.05
C LEU A 25 -2.46 -9.61 14.44
N GLN A 26 -1.68 -9.09 15.38
CA GLN A 26 -2.19 -8.61 16.66
C GLN A 26 -3.28 -7.59 16.32
N GLN A 27 -4.53 -7.94 16.63
CA GLN A 27 -5.61 -6.96 16.65
C GLN A 27 -5.13 -5.80 17.52
N PRO A 28 -5.18 -4.54 17.04
CA PRO A 28 -4.75 -3.41 17.83
C PRO A 28 -5.58 -3.41 19.11
N ASP A 29 -4.91 -3.51 20.26
CA ASP A 29 -5.56 -3.39 21.56
C ASP A 29 -6.29 -2.03 21.57
N PRO A 30 -7.62 -1.99 21.77
CA PRO A 30 -8.38 -0.74 21.81
C PRO A 30 -7.91 0.20 22.92
N ASN A 31 -7.14 -0.29 23.89
CA ASN A 31 -6.50 0.50 24.94
C ASN A 31 -5.05 0.88 24.64
N ASN A 32 -4.55 0.61 23.44
CA ASN A 32 -3.22 1.03 23.04
C ASN A 32 -3.15 2.56 22.91
N GLU A 33 -2.42 3.20 23.82
CA GLU A 33 -2.27 4.66 23.87
C GLU A 33 -1.56 5.24 22.64
N ASP A 34 -0.68 4.48 21.97
CA ASP A 34 -0.04 4.91 20.72
C ASP A 34 -1.07 5.00 19.60
N VAL A 35 -1.97 4.02 19.50
CA VAL A 35 -3.07 4.04 18.52
C VAL A 35 -4.00 5.22 18.77
N LYS A 36 -4.40 5.46 20.03
CA LYS A 36 -5.22 6.63 20.39
C LYS A 36 -4.54 7.94 20.01
N THR A 37 -3.24 8.05 20.26
CA THR A 37 -2.43 9.21 19.91
C THR A 37 -2.37 9.43 18.40
N LEU A 38 -2.17 8.37 17.60
CA LEU A 38 -2.15 8.46 16.14
C LEU A 38 -3.51 8.87 15.57
N VAL A 39 -4.61 8.30 16.07
CA VAL A 39 -5.97 8.67 15.68
C VAL A 39 -6.28 10.11 16.06
N GLY A 40 -5.85 10.56 17.24
CA GLY A 40 -6.02 11.94 17.71
C GLY A 40 -5.27 12.99 16.88
N ARG A 41 -4.25 12.59 16.10
CA ARG A 41 -3.52 13.46 15.16
C ARG A 41 -4.18 13.59 13.79
N LEU A 42 -5.22 12.79 13.49
CA LEU A 42 -5.92 12.87 12.21
C LEU A 42 -6.66 14.21 12.11
N ASP A 43 -6.43 14.94 11.02
CA ASP A 43 -7.02 16.24 10.78
C ASP A 43 -7.83 16.25 9.47
N LEU A 44 -9.13 16.57 9.58
CA LEU A 44 -10.05 16.59 8.44
C LEU A 44 -9.78 17.73 7.46
N THR A 45 -9.20 18.84 7.93
CA THR A 45 -8.84 19.98 7.07
C THR A 45 -7.65 19.60 6.20
N GLN A 46 -6.62 18.98 6.78
CA GLN A 46 -5.45 18.48 6.05
C GLN A 46 -5.85 17.40 5.04
N TYR A 47 -6.76 16.49 5.41
CA TYR A 47 -7.31 15.50 4.48
C TYR A 47 -7.99 16.17 3.29
N LYS A 48 -8.89 17.12 3.53
CA LYS A 48 -9.59 17.86 2.45
C LYS A 48 -8.65 18.69 1.59
N THR A 49 -7.64 19.32 2.18
CA THR A 49 -6.60 20.06 1.47
C THR A 49 -5.83 19.15 0.52
N THR A 50 -5.45 17.96 0.99
CA THR A 50 -4.76 16.96 0.17
C THR A 50 -5.63 16.50 -0.99
N LEU A 51 -6.91 16.18 -0.74
CA LEU A 51 -7.85 15.82 -1.80
C LEU A 51 -7.98 16.94 -2.84
N LYS A 52 -8.13 18.19 -2.41
CA LYS A 52 -8.20 19.36 -3.29
C LYS A 52 -6.92 19.54 -4.10
N GLY A 53 -5.75 19.32 -3.51
CA GLY A 53 -4.48 19.34 -4.24
C GLY A 53 -4.44 18.28 -5.35
N LEU A 54 -4.93 17.07 -5.08
CA LEU A 54 -4.98 15.99 -6.06
C LEU A 54 -5.95 16.24 -7.22
N THR A 55 -7.00 17.06 -7.04
CA THR A 55 -7.96 17.32 -8.13
C THR A 55 -7.37 18.20 -9.24
N GLN A 56 -6.31 18.98 -8.98
CA GLN A 56 -5.70 19.87 -9.97
C GLN A 56 -5.13 19.12 -11.19
N PHE A 57 -4.80 17.84 -11.03
CA PHE A 57 -4.27 17.00 -12.08
C PHE A 57 -5.36 16.37 -12.97
N GLY A 58 -6.63 16.51 -12.60
CA GLY A 58 -7.75 15.91 -13.32
C GLY A 58 -7.67 14.37 -13.38
N ASP A 59 -8.02 13.82 -14.56
CA ASP A 59 -7.99 12.38 -14.81
C ASP A 59 -6.55 11.85 -14.94
N ARG A 60 -6.12 11.04 -13.97
CA ARG A 60 -4.76 10.52 -13.78
C ARG A 60 -4.62 9.11 -14.34
N ARG A 61 -4.95 8.94 -15.62
CA ARG A 61 -4.81 7.65 -16.31
C ARG A 61 -3.35 7.21 -16.38
N GLN A 62 -3.12 5.91 -16.31
CA GLN A 62 -1.82 5.29 -16.44
C GLN A 62 -1.09 5.73 -17.72
N GLY A 63 0.24 5.89 -17.64
CA GLY A 63 1.08 6.31 -18.77
C GLY A 63 0.95 7.77 -19.21
N THR A 64 -0.01 8.53 -18.66
CA THR A 64 -0.20 9.94 -19.02
C THR A 64 0.74 10.87 -18.26
N GLU A 65 1.00 12.05 -18.86
CA GLU A 65 1.78 13.10 -18.22
C GLU A 65 1.13 13.63 -16.94
N ARG A 66 -0.21 13.74 -16.92
CA ARG A 66 -0.96 14.16 -15.72
C ARG A 66 -0.74 13.21 -14.55
N ASN A 67 -0.69 11.90 -14.81
CA ASN A 67 -0.41 10.91 -13.78
C ASN A 67 1.04 11.03 -13.26
N ARG A 68 2.03 11.27 -14.14
CA ARG A 68 3.42 11.51 -13.70
C ARG A 68 3.52 12.73 -12.79
N GLN A 69 2.93 13.86 -13.21
CA GLN A 69 2.91 15.09 -12.40
C GLN A 69 2.21 14.90 -11.05
N ALA A 70 1.12 14.13 -11.01
CA ALA A 70 0.45 13.80 -9.76
C ALA A 70 1.33 12.95 -8.84
N ILE A 71 2.09 11.98 -9.37
CA ILE A 71 3.03 11.18 -8.58
C ILE A 71 4.18 12.06 -8.04
N ASP A 72 4.73 12.95 -8.85
CA ASP A 72 5.77 13.91 -8.43
C ASP A 72 5.28 14.80 -7.28
N TRP A 73 4.03 15.26 -7.36
CA TRP A 73 3.42 16.02 -6.29
C TRP A 73 3.21 15.20 -5.02
N ILE A 74 2.75 13.95 -5.13
CA ILE A 74 2.59 13.04 -3.98
C ILE A 74 3.92 12.80 -3.28
N GLU A 75 4.98 12.54 -4.04
CA GLU A 75 6.33 12.35 -3.51
C GLU A 75 6.81 13.59 -2.74
N ALA A 76 6.60 14.80 -3.28
CA ALA A 76 6.92 16.04 -2.58
C ALA A 76 6.10 16.21 -1.28
N GLN A 77 4.81 15.84 -1.28
CA GLN A 77 3.99 15.87 -0.06
C GLN A 77 4.54 14.91 1.01
N LEU A 78 4.87 13.67 0.63
CA LEU A 78 5.46 12.67 1.54
C LEU A 78 6.78 13.18 2.14
N GLN A 79 7.67 13.73 1.32
CA GLN A 79 8.92 14.30 1.80
C GLN A 79 8.70 15.47 2.77
N SER A 80 7.73 16.34 2.50
CA SER A 80 7.41 17.50 3.34
C SER A 80 6.93 17.14 4.75
N VAL A 81 6.30 15.97 4.90
CA VAL A 81 5.85 15.46 6.22
C VAL A 81 6.90 14.57 6.88
N GLY A 82 8.09 14.44 6.29
CA GLY A 82 9.23 13.73 6.87
C GLY A 82 9.44 12.30 6.36
N CYS A 83 8.70 11.84 5.33
CA CYS A 83 8.95 10.56 4.68
C CYS A 83 10.11 10.70 3.67
N THR A 84 11.34 10.53 4.16
CA THR A 84 12.57 10.82 3.39
C THR A 84 13.03 9.65 2.52
N THR A 85 12.66 8.41 2.85
CA THR A 85 13.00 7.20 2.08
C THR A 85 11.86 6.81 1.13
N THR A 86 11.34 7.78 0.39
CA THR A 86 10.26 7.53 -0.60
C THR A 86 10.89 7.05 -1.91
N GLU A 87 10.34 5.98 -2.49
CA GLU A 87 10.80 5.39 -3.75
C GLU A 87 9.64 5.13 -4.70
N ARG A 88 9.95 5.02 -6.00
CA ARG A 88 8.97 4.71 -7.04
C ARG A 88 9.03 3.24 -7.41
N ILE A 89 7.85 2.64 -7.56
CA ILE A 89 7.70 1.28 -8.04
C ILE A 89 7.02 1.36 -9.40
N ASP A 90 7.77 1.01 -10.44
CA ASP A 90 7.26 0.90 -11.79
C ASP A 90 6.79 -0.53 -12.08
N TYR A 91 5.69 -0.66 -12.80
CA TYR A 91 5.17 -1.94 -13.24
C TYR A 91 4.64 -1.84 -14.67
N ILE A 92 4.68 -2.96 -15.37
CA ILE A 92 4.07 -3.06 -16.70
C ILE A 92 2.57 -3.25 -16.51
N HIS A 93 1.79 -2.33 -17.06
CA HIS A 93 0.34 -2.45 -17.14
C HIS A 93 -0.04 -3.03 -18.50
N ASP A 94 -0.48 -4.28 -18.52
CA ASP A 94 -1.02 -4.96 -19.70
C ASP A 94 -2.55 -5.03 -19.61
N PRO A 95 -3.29 -4.05 -20.18
CA PRO A 95 -4.74 -4.06 -20.12
C PRO A 95 -5.28 -5.18 -21.00
N ALA A 96 -6.22 -5.98 -20.46
CA ALA A 96 -6.89 -7.01 -21.22
C ALA A 96 -7.44 -6.44 -22.56
N PRO A 97 -7.30 -7.17 -23.68
CA PRO A 97 -7.75 -6.70 -24.97
C PRO A 97 -9.24 -6.38 -24.91
N ARG A 98 -9.59 -5.14 -25.26
CA ARG A 98 -10.98 -4.69 -25.32
C ARG A 98 -11.75 -5.62 -26.27
N ASN A 99 -12.69 -6.39 -25.74
CA ASN A 99 -13.62 -7.15 -26.55
C ASN A 99 -14.49 -6.17 -27.35
N SER A 100 -14.27 -6.06 -28.66
CA SER A 100 -15.08 -5.23 -29.57
C SER A 100 -16.49 -5.78 -29.81
N SER A 101 -16.99 -6.64 -28.92
CA SER A 101 -18.31 -7.27 -28.99
C SER A 101 -19.27 -6.59 -28.02
N SER A 102 -19.88 -5.49 -28.48
CA SER A 102 -21.27 -5.11 -28.22
C SER A 102 -21.48 -3.63 -28.57
N ARG A 103 -21.32 -3.34 -29.86
CA ARG A 103 -21.95 -2.18 -30.50
C ARG A 103 -23.47 -2.37 -30.53
N ARG A 104 -24.14 -2.49 -29.37
CA ARG A 104 -25.61 -2.51 -29.14
C ARG A 104 -25.98 -3.00 -27.74
N ARG A 105 -25.70 -2.25 -26.68
CA ARG A 105 -26.64 -2.16 -25.53
C ARG A 105 -26.33 -0.97 -24.65
N SER A 106 -27.32 -0.09 -24.56
CA SER A 106 -27.44 0.99 -23.58
C SER A 106 -26.53 2.20 -23.78
N GLN A 107 -27.12 3.24 -24.37
CA GLN A 107 -26.79 4.62 -24.03
C GLN A 107 -26.97 4.81 -22.53
N ASN A 108 -25.93 4.56 -21.74
CA ASN A 108 -25.84 5.09 -20.39
C ASN A 108 -24.45 5.76 -20.30
N PRO A 109 -24.36 7.10 -20.29
CA PRO A 109 -23.10 7.83 -20.35
C PRO A 109 -22.45 7.87 -18.95
N LEU A 110 -22.27 6.70 -18.32
CA LEU A 110 -21.26 6.57 -17.27
C LEU A 110 -19.94 6.35 -17.99
N ASN A 111 -19.32 7.47 -18.30
CA ASN A 111 -18.17 7.65 -19.13
C ASN A 111 -16.99 6.74 -18.71
N VAL A 112 -16.70 5.69 -19.47
CA VAL A 112 -15.57 4.78 -19.18
C VAL A 112 -14.25 5.27 -19.82
N ASP A 113 -14.30 6.20 -20.77
CA ASP A 113 -13.10 6.56 -21.57
C ASP A 113 -12.95 8.05 -21.97
N GLY A 114 -13.94 8.90 -21.73
CA GLY A 114 -13.81 10.35 -21.83
C GLY A 114 -13.40 10.98 -20.49
N PRO A 115 -13.01 12.27 -20.48
CA PRO A 115 -12.74 12.96 -19.22
C PRO A 115 -13.98 12.86 -18.32
N THR A 116 -13.84 12.30 -17.11
CA THR A 116 -14.86 12.47 -16.09
C THR A 116 -15.00 13.97 -15.87
N ALA A 117 -16.18 14.52 -16.12
CA ALA A 117 -16.46 15.92 -15.84
C ALA A 117 -16.40 16.12 -14.32
N THR A 118 -15.23 16.48 -13.81
CA THR A 118 -15.09 17.02 -12.46
C THR A 118 -15.78 18.38 -12.46
N GLY A 119 -16.81 18.50 -11.63
CA GLY A 119 -17.65 19.70 -11.50
C GLY A 119 -16.83 20.97 -11.28
N LYS A 120 -17.38 22.08 -11.78
CA LYS A 120 -16.84 23.43 -11.60
C LYS A 120 -16.97 23.91 -10.17
#